data_AF-A0A2D4KMI0-F1
#
_entry.id   AF-A0A2D4KMI0-F1
#
_cell.length_a   1.000
_cell.length_b   1.000
_cell.length_c   1.000
_cell.angle_alpha   90.00
_cell.angle_beta   90.00
_cell.angle_gamma   90.00
#
_symmetry.space_group_name_H-M   'P 1'
#
loop_
_entity.id
_entity.type
_entity.pdbx_description
1 polymer ?
#
loop_
_entity_poly.entity_id
_entity_poly.type
_entity_poly.pdbx_seq_one_letter_code
_entity_poly.pdbx_strand_id
1 'polypeptide(L)'
;FYTDTLKFFLSLYGHKLPVLCMDISYDGALIATGSADRNVKIWGLDFGDCHRSLFAHDDSVMYLQFVPKTHLFFTAGKDHKIKQWDADKFEHIQTLEGHHQEVWSLAISPSGDYLVSCSHDKSLRLWERTREPLILEEEKEMQREIEYEDSIAKEDQPVVPGEIQGEAGLAGKKTIETVKAAERIMEAIELYREETTKLEEHKVI
;
A
#
# COMPACT_ATOMS: atom_id res chain seq x y z
N PHE A 1 21.11 11.92 43.80
CA PHE A 1 20.33 11.28 42.72
C PHE A 1 19.79 12.39 41.85
N TYR A 2 20.42 12.65 40.69
CA TYR A 2 19.84 13.57 39.71
C TYR A 2 18.89 12.78 38.83
N THR A 3 17.67 13.29 38.69
CA THR A 3 16.69 12.83 37.71
C THR A 3 16.75 13.78 36.52
N ASP A 4 16.61 13.26 35.31
CA ASP A 4 16.57 14.11 34.11
C ASP A 4 15.43 15.11 34.18
N THR A 5 15.72 16.35 33.78
CA THR A 5 14.70 17.38 33.59
C THR A 5 14.15 17.26 32.18
N LEU A 6 12.83 17.04 32.05
CA LEU A 6 12.13 17.09 30.76
C LEU A 6 12.11 18.52 30.23
N LYS A 7 13.20 18.92 29.60
CA LYS A 7 13.32 20.23 28.94
C LYS A 7 12.77 20.13 27.53
N PHE A 8 11.99 21.12 27.13
CA PHE A 8 11.59 21.29 25.74
C PHE A 8 12.82 21.37 24.83
N PHE A 9 12.87 20.53 23.80
CA PHE A 9 14.00 20.44 22.88
C PHE A 9 13.65 20.98 21.49
N LEU A 10 12.70 20.35 20.80
CA LEU A 10 12.33 20.67 19.41
C LEU A 10 10.81 20.75 19.24
N SER A 11 10.36 21.53 18.25
CA SER A 11 8.99 21.52 17.74
C SER A 11 9.02 21.20 16.25
N LEU A 12 8.37 20.10 15.86
CA LEU A 12 8.33 19.62 14.48
C LEU A 12 7.04 20.10 13.81
N TYR A 13 7.17 20.89 12.74
CA TYR A 13 6.05 21.40 11.95
C TYR A 13 6.11 20.88 10.52
N GLY A 14 4.97 20.45 9.98
CA GLY A 14 4.89 20.06 8.57
C GLY A 14 3.67 19.24 8.15
N HIS A 15 2.95 18.63 9.10
CA HIS A 15 1.68 17.97 8.80
C HIS A 15 0.58 18.99 8.53
N LYS A 16 -0.30 18.67 7.58
CA LYS A 16 -1.43 19.54 7.22
C LYS A 16 -2.63 19.34 8.13
N LEU A 17 -2.78 18.13 8.66
CA LEU A 17 -3.86 17.73 9.54
C LEU A 17 -3.30 17.24 10.89
N PRO A 18 -4.15 16.96 11.89
CA PRO A 18 -3.69 16.46 13.18
C PRO A 18 -2.81 15.22 13.02
N VAL A 19 -1.73 15.18 13.82
CA VAL A 19 -0.87 14.01 13.94
C VAL A 19 -1.57 13.04 14.89
N LEU A 20 -1.72 11.78 14.45
CA LEU A 20 -2.48 10.77 15.19
C LEU A 20 -1.54 9.80 15.92
N CYS A 21 -0.42 9.46 15.31
CA CYS A 21 0.55 8.51 15.85
C CYS A 21 1.99 8.99 15.62
N MET A 22 2.88 8.54 16.50
CA MET A 22 4.32 8.69 16.34
C MET A 22 5.03 7.48 16.94
N ASP A 23 6.21 7.18 16.43
CA ASP A 23 7.12 6.23 17.06
C ASP A 23 8.58 6.64 16.81
N ILE A 24 9.46 6.17 17.68
CA ILE A 24 10.90 6.44 17.64
C ILE A 24 11.63 5.15 17.26
N SER A 25 12.62 5.27 16.37
CA SER A 25 13.47 4.14 16.01
C SER A 25 14.30 3.65 17.20
N TYR A 26 14.70 2.37 17.16
CA TYR A 26 15.45 1.74 18.26
C TYR A 26 16.82 2.40 18.52
N ASP A 27 17.47 2.94 17.49
CA ASP A 27 18.74 3.65 17.59
C ASP A 27 18.58 5.11 18.03
N GLY A 28 17.34 5.61 18.10
CA GLY A 28 17.03 6.97 18.48
C GLY A 28 17.41 8.03 17.44
N ALA A 29 17.77 7.65 16.21
CA ALA A 29 18.12 8.62 15.17
C ALA A 29 16.89 9.18 14.44
N LEU A 30 15.83 8.37 14.30
CA LEU A 30 14.67 8.67 13.47
C LEU A 30 13.38 8.70 14.29
N ILE A 31 12.48 9.61 13.92
CA ILE A 31 11.09 9.61 14.35
C ILE A 31 10.23 9.44 13.10
N ALA A 32 9.24 8.56 13.18
CA ALA A 32 8.18 8.49 12.18
C ALA A 32 6.87 8.99 12.77
N THR A 33 6.16 9.84 12.04
CA THR A 33 4.88 10.42 12.45
C THR A 33 3.81 10.15 11.39
N GLY A 34 2.65 9.65 11.82
CA GLY A 34 1.49 9.44 10.98
C GLY A 34 0.38 10.44 11.27
N SER A 35 -0.25 10.95 10.22
CA SER A 35 -1.30 11.97 10.34
C SER A 35 -2.57 11.58 9.60
N ALA A 36 -3.67 12.27 9.92
CA ALA A 36 -4.93 12.20 9.20
C ALA A 36 -4.82 12.74 7.76
N ASP A 37 -3.71 13.40 7.39
CA ASP A 37 -3.42 13.80 6.01
C ASP A 37 -2.97 12.64 5.12
N ARG A 38 -3.01 11.41 5.65
CA ARG A 38 -2.70 10.13 4.97
C ARG A 38 -1.23 9.92 4.69
N ASN A 39 -0.40 10.87 5.12
CA ASN A 39 1.04 10.76 4.99
C ASN A 39 1.70 10.29 6.28
N VAL A 40 2.84 9.66 6.09
CA VAL A 40 3.82 9.40 7.12
C VAL A 40 5.04 10.27 6.83
N LYS A 41 5.51 11.01 7.82
CA LYS A 41 6.75 11.78 7.71
C LYS A 41 7.82 11.16 8.58
N ILE A 42 9.03 11.13 8.07
CA ILE A 42 10.22 10.68 8.79
C ILE A 42 11.08 11.88 9.09
N TRP A 43 11.48 12.01 10.35
CA TRP A 43 12.23 13.12 10.91
C TRP A 43 13.53 12.63 11.52
N GLY A 44 14.58 13.44 11.47
CA GLY A 44 15.79 13.23 12.25
C GLY A 44 15.62 13.77 13.66
N LEU A 45 15.97 12.98 14.69
CA LEU A 45 15.85 13.40 16.09
C LEU A 45 16.86 14.51 16.46
N ASP A 46 18.05 14.47 15.87
CA ASP A 46 19.16 15.36 16.22
C ASP A 46 18.85 16.84 15.94
N PHE A 47 18.28 17.12 14.76
CA PHE A 47 18.05 18.49 14.28
C PHE A 47 16.56 18.81 14.05
N GLY A 48 15.68 17.80 14.05
CA GLY A 48 14.26 17.96 13.75
C GLY A 48 13.96 18.24 12.28
N ASP A 49 14.87 17.83 11.38
CA ASP A 49 14.69 17.95 9.94
C ASP A 49 13.77 16.85 9.39
N CYS A 50 12.94 17.21 8.41
CA CYS A 50 12.08 16.25 7.71
C CYS A 50 12.88 15.60 6.58
N HIS A 51 13.22 14.32 6.71
CA HIS A 51 13.89 13.57 5.64
C HIS A 51 12.96 13.34 4.46
N ARG A 52 11.77 12.78 4.71
CA ARG A 52 10.83 12.44 3.63
C ARG A 52 9.39 12.41 4.10
N SER A 53 8.50 12.69 3.15
CA SER A 53 7.05 12.53 3.30
C SER A 53 6.60 11.39 2.39
N LEU A 54 6.06 10.34 2.98
CA LEU A 54 5.55 9.14 2.31
C LEU A 54 4.04 9.20 2.26
N PHE A 55 3.46 8.99 1.08
CA PHE A 55 2.01 8.77 0.96
C PHE A 55 1.75 7.30 1.29
N ALA A 56 1.26 7.04 2.51
CA ALA A 56 1.24 5.68 3.05
C ALA A 56 -0.08 4.98 2.78
N HIS A 57 -1.21 5.64 3.05
CA HIS A 57 -2.54 5.04 3.03
C HIS A 57 -3.51 5.90 2.21
N ASP A 58 -4.63 5.30 1.77
CA ASP A 58 -5.66 6.05 1.04
C ASP A 58 -6.56 6.87 1.99
N ASP A 59 -6.54 6.50 3.27
CA ASP A 59 -7.20 7.19 4.38
C ASP A 59 -6.21 7.38 5.56
N SER A 60 -6.69 7.92 6.67
CA SER A 60 -5.92 8.39 7.81
C SER A 60 -5.06 7.28 8.42
N VAL A 61 -3.81 7.62 8.78
CA VAL A 61 -2.88 6.70 9.43
C VAL A 61 -3.16 6.71 10.93
N MET A 62 -3.68 5.60 11.46
CA MET A 62 -4.14 5.50 12.85
C MET A 62 -3.01 5.10 13.79
N TYR A 63 -2.13 4.21 13.36
CA TYR A 63 -1.06 3.67 14.19
C TYR A 63 0.21 3.45 13.40
N LEU A 64 1.35 3.60 14.07
CA LEU A 64 2.68 3.39 13.52
C LEU A 64 3.55 2.72 14.58
N GLN A 65 4.34 1.72 14.19
CA GLN A 65 5.28 1.07 15.09
C GLN A 65 6.55 0.59 14.38
N PHE A 66 7.72 0.89 14.94
CA PHE A 66 9.01 0.36 14.51
C PHE A 66 9.22 -1.07 14.98
N VAL A 67 9.89 -1.86 14.14
CA VAL A 67 10.36 -3.19 14.49
C VAL A 67 11.65 -3.06 15.31
N PRO A 68 11.72 -3.66 16.51
CA PRO A 68 12.91 -3.59 17.35
C PRO A 68 14.19 -4.03 16.61
N LYS A 69 15.31 -3.33 16.86
CA LYS A 69 16.64 -3.58 16.27
C LYS A 69 16.75 -3.37 14.74
N THR A 70 15.70 -2.90 14.08
CA THR A 70 15.72 -2.63 12.65
C THR A 70 15.09 -1.28 12.34
N HIS A 71 15.32 -0.75 11.14
CA HIS A 71 14.70 0.49 10.65
C HIS A 71 13.39 0.26 9.88
N LEU A 72 12.83 -0.94 10.01
CA LEU A 72 11.54 -1.27 9.42
C LEU A 72 10.42 -0.80 10.34
N PHE A 73 9.33 -0.30 9.77
CA PHE A 73 8.15 0.07 10.53
C PHE A 73 6.87 -0.39 9.83
N PHE A 74 5.85 -0.60 10.64
CA PHE A 74 4.51 -0.90 10.18
C PHE A 74 3.59 0.30 10.39
N THR A 75 2.67 0.49 9.46
CA THR A 75 1.62 1.50 9.53
C THR A 75 0.27 0.81 9.42
N ALA A 76 -0.68 1.25 10.25
CA ALA A 76 -2.07 0.84 10.16
C ALA A 76 -2.92 2.04 9.73
N GLY A 77 -3.74 1.81 8.70
CA GLY A 77 -4.62 2.82 8.14
C GLY A 77 -6.09 2.56 8.46
N LYS A 78 -6.86 3.63 8.31
CA LYS A 78 -8.32 3.56 8.28
C LYS A 78 -8.85 2.82 7.04
N ASP A 79 -8.02 2.71 6.00
CA ASP A 79 -8.26 1.96 4.76
C ASP A 79 -8.26 0.43 4.92
N HIS A 80 -8.23 -0.08 6.16
CA HIS A 80 -8.25 -1.51 6.52
C HIS A 80 -6.96 -2.25 6.14
N LYS A 81 -5.94 -1.53 5.66
CA LYS A 81 -4.66 -2.08 5.26
C LYS A 81 -3.61 -1.84 6.33
N ILE A 82 -2.68 -2.79 6.42
CA ILE A 82 -1.45 -2.62 7.18
C ILE A 82 -0.32 -2.62 6.18
N LYS A 83 0.60 -1.66 6.24
CA LYS A 83 1.71 -1.57 5.30
C LYS A 83 3.03 -1.60 6.04
N GLN A 84 4.02 -2.24 5.42
CA GLN A 84 5.39 -2.30 5.90
C GLN A 84 6.26 -1.36 5.07
N TRP A 85 7.14 -0.64 5.75
CA TRP A 85 8.01 0.36 5.16
C TRP A 85 9.45 0.20 5.64
N ASP A 86 10.38 0.60 4.77
CA ASP A 86 11.79 0.77 5.09
C ASP A 86 12.06 2.26 5.36
N ALA A 87 12.53 2.61 6.56
CA ALA A 87 12.87 4.00 6.89
C ALA A 87 14.19 4.48 6.26
N ASP A 88 15.10 3.58 5.87
CA ASP A 88 16.39 3.95 5.28
C ASP A 88 16.25 4.22 3.78
N LYS A 89 15.55 3.31 3.08
CA LYS A 89 15.30 3.43 1.63
C LYS A 89 14.07 4.25 1.30
N PHE A 90 13.18 4.48 2.26
CA PHE A 90 11.90 5.16 2.07
C PHE A 90 11.00 4.44 1.06
N GLU A 91 11.05 3.11 1.06
CA GLU A 91 10.28 2.26 0.14
C GLU A 91 9.18 1.52 0.88
N HIS A 92 8.06 1.35 0.18
CA HIS A 92 7.03 0.40 0.56
C HIS A 92 7.55 -1.02 0.32
N ILE A 93 7.47 -1.86 1.34
CA ILE A 93 7.88 -3.27 1.26
C ILE A 93 6.67 -4.10 0.87
N GLN A 94 5.67 -4.16 1.74
CA GLN A 94 4.54 -5.07 1.62
C GLN A 94 3.25 -4.44 2.16
N THR A 95 2.11 -4.77 1.54
CA THR A 95 0.77 -4.51 2.07
C THR A 95 0.16 -5.80 2.60
N LEU A 96 -0.21 -5.81 3.87
CA LEU A 96 -0.95 -6.88 4.55
C LEU A 96 -2.44 -6.55 4.50
N GLU A 97 -3.17 -7.28 3.65
CA GLU A 97 -4.63 -7.20 3.52
C GLU A 97 -5.30 -8.39 4.22
N GLY A 98 -6.41 -8.14 4.92
CA GLY A 98 -7.15 -9.20 5.61
C GLY A 98 -8.17 -8.69 6.63
N HIS A 99 -8.00 -7.45 7.09
CA HIS A 99 -9.01 -6.77 7.89
C HIS A 99 -10.14 -6.26 7.02
N HIS A 100 -11.36 -6.29 7.57
CA HIS A 100 -12.56 -5.85 6.85
C HIS A 100 -12.99 -4.43 7.26
N GLN A 101 -12.40 -3.89 8.33
CA GLN A 101 -12.68 -2.56 8.86
C GLN A 101 -11.40 -1.91 9.40
N GLU A 102 -11.53 -0.68 9.92
CA GLU A 102 -10.41 0.19 10.31
C GLU A 102 -9.46 -0.52 11.28
N VAL A 103 -8.15 -0.40 11.03
CA VAL A 103 -7.14 -0.93 11.94
C VAL A 103 -6.74 0.17 12.92
N TRP A 104 -6.98 -0.05 14.20
CA TRP A 104 -6.77 0.97 15.24
C TRP A 104 -5.39 0.91 15.87
N SER A 105 -4.83 -0.29 15.99
CA SER A 105 -3.58 -0.48 16.71
C SER A 105 -2.85 -1.73 16.24
N LEU A 106 -1.53 -1.69 16.37
CA LEU A 106 -0.61 -2.77 16.09
C LEU A 106 0.27 -3.00 17.32
N ALA A 107 0.73 -4.24 17.49
CA ALA A 107 1.72 -4.59 18.50
C ALA A 107 2.72 -5.58 17.92
N ILE A 108 4.00 -5.24 18.00
CA ILE A 108 5.11 -6.06 17.51
C ILE A 108 5.79 -6.77 18.68
N SER A 109 6.10 -8.06 18.50
CA SER A 109 6.93 -8.81 19.44
C SER A 109 8.33 -8.18 19.58
N PRO A 110 8.94 -8.17 20.77
CA PRO A 110 10.34 -7.76 20.94
C PRO A 110 11.34 -8.53 20.07
N SER A 111 10.99 -9.75 19.64
CA SER A 111 11.80 -10.54 18.71
C SER A 111 11.64 -10.11 17.25
N GLY A 112 10.56 -9.42 16.90
CA GLY A 112 10.20 -9.01 15.54
C GLY A 112 9.54 -10.11 14.69
N ASP A 113 9.25 -11.28 15.26
CA ASP A 113 8.70 -12.42 14.51
C ASP A 113 7.17 -12.41 14.40
N TYR A 114 6.50 -11.77 15.36
CA TYR A 114 5.05 -11.71 15.45
C TYR A 114 4.56 -10.27 15.45
N LEU A 115 3.52 -10.01 14.66
CA LEU A 115 2.76 -8.77 14.63
C LEU A 115 1.30 -9.09 14.96
N VAL A 116 0.75 -8.38 15.93
CA VAL A 116 -0.68 -8.45 16.27
C VAL A 116 -1.34 -7.17 15.80
N SER A 117 -2.52 -7.31 15.21
CA SER A 117 -3.30 -6.20 14.70
C SER A 117 -4.73 -6.24 15.22
N CYS A 118 -5.25 -5.08 15.59
CA CYS A 118 -6.58 -4.90 16.15
C CYS A 118 -7.43 -4.03 15.23
N SER A 119 -8.59 -4.55 14.80
CA SER A 119 -9.50 -3.86 13.89
C SER A 119 -10.87 -3.60 14.52
N HIS A 120 -11.57 -2.63 13.94
CA HIS A 120 -12.96 -2.30 14.26
C HIS A 120 -13.95 -3.44 13.92
N ASP A 121 -13.53 -4.41 13.09
CA ASP A 121 -14.32 -5.60 12.76
C ASP A 121 -14.52 -6.58 13.95
N LYS A 122 -14.05 -6.19 15.14
CA LYS A 122 -14.05 -6.94 16.41
C LYS A 122 -13.12 -8.16 16.37
N SER A 123 -12.17 -8.18 15.44
CA SER A 123 -11.17 -9.24 15.35
C SER A 123 -9.77 -8.74 15.72
N LEU A 124 -8.98 -9.69 16.21
CA LEU A 124 -7.54 -9.58 16.34
C LEU A 124 -6.93 -10.58 15.37
N ARG A 125 -5.96 -10.13 14.58
CA ARG A 125 -5.21 -11.00 13.66
C ARG A 125 -3.74 -11.02 14.06
N LEU A 126 -3.20 -12.23 14.11
CA LEU A 126 -1.78 -12.50 14.31
C LEU A 126 -1.12 -12.75 12.96
N TRP A 127 -0.04 -12.05 12.70
CA TRP A 127 0.81 -12.19 11.54
C TRP A 127 2.15 -12.74 12.00
N GLU A 128 2.62 -13.80 11.35
CA GLU A 128 3.93 -14.39 11.59
C GLU A 128 4.84 -14.05 10.41
N ARG A 129 6.08 -13.65 10.70
CA ARG A 129 7.08 -13.38 9.67
C ARG A 129 7.63 -14.71 9.15
N THR A 130 7.19 -15.12 7.97
CA THR A 130 7.74 -16.28 7.28
C THR A 130 9.14 -15.97 6.75
N ARG A 131 9.95 -17.02 6.56
CA ARG A 131 11.32 -16.92 5.99
C ARG A 131 11.33 -16.89 4.46
N GLU A 132 10.17 -16.78 3.85
CA GLU A 132 10.03 -16.76 2.40
C GLU A 132 10.53 -15.40 1.88
N PRO A 133 11.47 -15.38 0.92
CA PRO A 133 11.94 -14.12 0.37
C PRO A 133 10.81 -13.49 -0.44
N LEU A 134 10.31 -12.34 0.02
CA LEU A 134 9.41 -11.51 -0.76
C LEU A 134 10.23 -10.84 -1.88
N ILE A 135 9.82 -11.06 -3.13
CA ILE A 135 10.40 -10.38 -4.29
C ILE A 135 9.69 -9.03 -4.41
N LEU A 136 10.34 -7.97 -3.91
CA LEU A 136 9.79 -6.61 -3.84
C LEU A 136 9.33 -6.07 -5.21
N GLU A 137 9.99 -6.50 -6.29
CA GLU A 137 9.63 -6.12 -7.66
C GLU A 137 8.24 -6.66 -8.05
N GLU A 138 7.96 -7.92 -7.71
CA GLU A 138 6.69 -8.59 -8.04
C GLU A 138 5.51 -7.99 -7.26
N GLU A 139 5.69 -7.65 -5.97
CA GLU A 139 4.64 -6.96 -5.21
C GLU A 139 4.38 -5.54 -5.77
N LYS A 140 5.43 -4.82 -6.19
CA LYS A 140 5.27 -3.50 -6.84
C LYS A 140 4.61 -3.60 -8.22
N GLU A 141 4.86 -4.65 -8.99
CA GLU A 141 4.20 -4.90 -10.28
C GLU A 141 2.73 -5.27 -10.09
N MET A 142 2.44 -6.21 -9.19
CA MET A 142 1.06 -6.59 -8.86
C MET A 142 0.24 -5.39 -8.36
N GLN A 143 0.84 -4.51 -7.55
CA GLN A 143 0.14 -3.32 -7.08
C GLN A 143 -0.11 -2.31 -8.21
N ARG A 144 0.83 -2.15 -9.14
CA ARG A 144 0.63 -1.33 -10.36
C ARG A 144 -0.45 -1.90 -11.26
N GLU A 145 -0.53 -3.22 -11.39
CA GLU A 145 -1.59 -3.89 -12.15
C GLU A 145 -2.96 -3.67 -11.51
N ILE A 146 -3.07 -3.81 -10.18
CA ILE A 146 -4.32 -3.55 -9.44
C ILE A 146 -4.75 -2.09 -9.59
N GLU A 147 -3.81 -1.14 -9.46
CA GLU A 147 -4.11 0.29 -9.66
C GLU A 147 -4.54 0.58 -11.10
N TYR A 148 -3.90 -0.07 -12.08
CA TYR A 148 -4.29 0.03 -13.48
C TYR A 148 -5.70 -0.54 -13.72
N GLU A 149 -6.01 -1.73 -13.20
CA GLU A 149 -7.35 -2.32 -13.29
C GLU A 149 -8.41 -1.42 -12.62
N ASP A 150 -8.13 -0.87 -11.44
CA ASP A 150 -9.05 0.04 -10.74
C ASP A 150 -9.22 1.38 -11.50
N SER A 151 -8.15 1.89 -12.13
CA SER A 151 -8.22 3.08 -12.98
C SER A 151 -9.08 2.86 -14.23
N ILE A 152 -8.95 1.69 -14.88
CA ILE A 152 -9.80 1.30 -16.01
C ILE A 152 -11.25 1.15 -15.54
N ALA A 153 -11.46 0.56 -14.36
CA ALA A 153 -12.80 0.41 -13.81
C ALA A 153 -13.46 1.75 -13.47
N LYS A 154 -12.66 2.76 -13.11
CA LYS A 154 -13.11 4.13 -12.81
C LYS A 154 -13.19 5.03 -14.04
N GLU A 155 -12.55 4.71 -15.17
CA GLU A 155 -12.68 5.42 -16.45
C GLU A 155 -14.03 5.19 -17.14
N ASP A 156 -15.11 5.52 -16.45
CA ASP A 156 -16.41 5.77 -17.06
C ASP A 156 -16.89 7.19 -16.73
N GLN A 157 -16.09 8.21 -17.13
CA GLN A 157 -16.54 9.56 -17.52
C GLN A 157 -15.38 10.50 -17.93
N PRO A 158 -15.23 10.85 -19.21
CA PRO A 158 -14.78 12.18 -19.58
C PRO A 158 -16.00 13.10 -19.60
N VAL A 159 -16.19 13.94 -18.58
CA VAL A 159 -17.14 15.06 -18.67
C VAL A 159 -16.51 16.11 -19.58
N VAL A 160 -16.82 16.05 -20.87
CA VAL A 160 -16.59 17.17 -21.79
C VAL A 160 -17.53 18.30 -21.34
N PRO A 161 -17.01 19.49 -20.99
CA PRO A 161 -17.86 20.59 -20.53
C PRO A 161 -18.81 21.05 -21.64
N GLY A 162 -20.08 20.62 -21.60
CA GLY A 162 -21.12 21.11 -22.51
C GLY A 162 -22.24 20.14 -22.90
N GLU A 163 -22.13 18.83 -22.64
CA GLU A 163 -23.22 17.89 -23.00
C GLU A 163 -24.20 17.67 -21.85
N ILE A 164 -25.43 18.12 -22.07
CA ILE A 164 -26.60 17.74 -21.27
C ILE A 164 -26.87 16.27 -21.58
N GLN A 165 -26.83 15.41 -20.56
CA GLN A 165 -27.11 13.97 -20.68
C GLN A 165 -28.53 13.76 -21.22
N GLY A 166 -28.62 13.50 -22.53
CA GLY A 166 -29.78 12.84 -23.12
C GLY A 166 -29.75 11.34 -22.80
N GLU A 167 -30.91 10.74 -22.54
CA GLU A 167 -31.14 9.36 -22.09
C GLU A 167 -30.70 8.23 -23.07
N ALA A 168 -29.70 8.46 -23.91
CA ALA A 168 -29.10 7.43 -24.76
C ALA A 168 -27.58 7.50 -24.64
N GLY A 169 -27.01 6.62 -23.82
CA GLY A 169 -25.56 6.45 -23.74
C GLY A 169 -24.98 6.06 -25.10
N LEU A 170 -23.84 6.66 -25.47
CA LEU A 170 -23.07 6.28 -26.64
C LEU A 170 -22.76 4.78 -26.60
N ALA A 171 -23.29 4.03 -27.57
CA ALA A 171 -23.16 2.58 -27.73
C ALA A 171 -21.76 2.18 -28.22
N GLY A 172 -20.73 2.54 -27.45
CA GLY A 172 -19.33 2.24 -27.77
C GLY A 172 -18.42 2.11 -26.54
N LYS A 173 -18.98 2.02 -25.34
CA LYS A 173 -18.20 1.83 -24.11
C LYS A 173 -17.61 0.43 -24.09
N LYS A 174 -16.28 0.33 -24.14
CA LYS A 174 -15.56 -0.93 -23.88
C LYS A 174 -15.71 -1.22 -22.38
N THR A 175 -16.60 -2.13 -22.03
CA THR A 175 -16.69 -2.62 -20.65
C THR A 175 -15.52 -3.56 -20.36
N ILE A 176 -15.13 -3.69 -19.09
CA ILE A 176 -14.08 -4.63 -18.62
C ILE A 176 -14.36 -6.04 -19.15
N GLU A 177 -15.63 -6.44 -19.19
CA GLU A 177 -16.06 -7.73 -19.75
C GLU A 177 -15.76 -7.85 -21.24
N THR A 178 -15.96 -6.78 -22.03
CA THR A 178 -15.62 -6.78 -23.46
C THR A 178 -14.11 -6.84 -23.71
N VAL A 179 -13.30 -6.22 -22.84
CA VAL A 179 -11.83 -6.26 -22.94
C VAL A 179 -11.32 -7.66 -22.57
N LYS A 180 -11.76 -8.21 -21.43
CA LYS A 180 -11.41 -9.59 -21.02
C LYS A 180 -11.91 -10.64 -22.02
N ALA A 181 -13.07 -10.41 -22.65
CA ALA A 181 -13.55 -11.28 -23.72
C ALA A 181 -12.67 -11.17 -24.97
N ALA A 182 -12.22 -9.97 -25.35
CA ALA A 182 -11.34 -9.76 -26.49
C ALA A 182 -9.96 -10.41 -26.27
N GLU A 183 -9.39 -10.32 -25.08
CA GLU A 183 -8.13 -10.97 -24.71
C GLU A 183 -8.23 -12.50 -24.80
N ARG A 184 -9.29 -13.10 -24.24
CA ARG A 184 -9.55 -14.54 -24.36
C ARG A 184 -9.71 -15.00 -25.81
N ILE A 185 -10.34 -14.16 -26.65
CA ILE A 185 -10.48 -14.46 -28.08
C ILE A 185 -9.13 -14.39 -28.78
N MET A 186 -8.28 -13.40 -28.46
CA MET A 186 -6.94 -13.31 -29.02
C MET A 186 -6.07 -14.52 -28.63
N GLU A 187 -6.08 -14.91 -27.36
CA GLU A 187 -5.36 -16.09 -26.86
C GLU A 187 -5.83 -17.38 -27.55
N ALA A 188 -7.15 -17.55 -27.72
CA ALA A 188 -7.71 -18.68 -28.45
C ALA A 188 -7.29 -18.71 -29.95
N ILE A 189 -7.16 -17.54 -30.58
CA ILE A 189 -6.69 -17.42 -31.97
C ILE A 189 -5.21 -17.79 -32.08
N GLU A 190 -4.38 -17.38 -31.12
CA GLU A 190 -2.96 -17.73 -31.10
C GLU A 190 -2.77 -19.24 -30.91
N LEU A 191 -3.47 -19.85 -29.96
CA LEU A 191 -3.49 -21.30 -29.76
C LEU A 191 -3.91 -22.05 -31.03
N TYR A 192 -4.98 -21.59 -31.69
CA TYR A 192 -5.42 -22.18 -32.94
C TYR A 192 -4.35 -22.08 -34.04
N ARG A 193 -3.69 -20.93 -34.20
CA ARG A 193 -2.60 -20.76 -35.16
C ARG A 193 -1.43 -21.70 -34.88
N GLU A 194 -1.04 -21.84 -33.62
CA GLU A 194 0.00 -22.80 -33.23
C GLU A 194 -0.39 -24.25 -33.52
N GLU A 195 -1.64 -24.65 -33.26
CA GLU A 195 -2.09 -26.00 -33.58
C GLU A 195 -2.15 -26.25 -35.09
N THR A 196 -2.62 -25.27 -35.88
CA THR A 196 -2.66 -25.41 -37.34
C THR A 196 -1.28 -25.55 -37.96
N THR A 197 -0.29 -24.78 -37.49
CA THR A 197 1.10 -24.89 -37.96
C THR A 197 1.70 -26.25 -37.62
N LYS A 198 1.51 -26.74 -36.38
CA LYS A 198 1.92 -28.11 -35.98
C LYS A 198 1.26 -29.20 -36.83
N LEU A 199 0.00 -29.01 -37.23
CA LEU A 199 -0.74 -29.97 -38.05
C LEU A 199 -0.28 -29.97 -39.51
N GLU A 200 0.14 -28.82 -40.04
CA GLU A 200 0.77 -28.71 -41.36
C GLU A 200 2.15 -29.37 -41.36
N GLU A 201 2.97 -29.13 -40.34
CA GLU A 201 4.27 -29.80 -40.18
C GLU A 201 4.15 -31.33 -40.12
N HIS A 202 3.13 -31.85 -39.42
CA HIS A 202 2.88 -33.29 -39.34
C HIS A 202 2.34 -33.89 -40.65
N LYS A 203 1.72 -33.10 -41.54
CA LYS A 203 1.24 -33.59 -42.85
C LYS A 203 2.33 -33.63 -43.92
N VAL A 204 3.45 -32.96 -43.70
CA VAL A 204 4.58 -32.88 -44.63
C VAL A 204 5.60 -34.02 -44.41
N ILE A 205 5.46 -34.79 -43.33
CA ILE A 205 6.23 -36.02 -43.00
C ILE A 205 5.50 -37.26 -43.52
#